data_AF-A0A1Z8SH87-F1
#
_entry.id   AF-A0A1Z8SH87-F1
#
_cell.length_a   1.000
_cell.length_b   1.000
_cell.length_c   1.000
_cell.angle_alpha   90.00
_cell.angle_beta   90.00
_cell.angle_gamma   90.00
#
_symmetry.space_group_name_H-M   'P 1'
#
loop_
_entity.id
_entity.type
_entity.pdbx_description
1 polymer ?
#
loop_
_entity_poly.entity_id
_entity_poly.type
_entity_poly.pdbx_seq_one_letter_code
_entity_poly.pdbx_strand_id
1 'polypeptide(L)'
;MIYFSAEVYHHMIRRGRIVTLIIRPDYHAVPLIEKNGIKSFGPSKYASQLEGSKTFSKNFFIKHGIPTAQYASFSNFYDAASHLKKIEYPTVVKADGLASGKGVIICENRSDAEKALKSMFKE
;
A
#
# COMPACT_ATOMS: atom_id res chain seq x y z
N MET A 1 0.88 -1.28 16.65
CA MET A 1 1.44 -2.37 15.83
C MET A 1 2.95 -2.35 16.06
N ILE A 2 3.52 -3.41 16.64
CA ILE A 2 4.94 -3.43 17.01
C ILE A 2 5.71 -3.93 15.79
N TYR A 3 6.44 -3.03 15.12
CA TYR A 3 7.43 -3.41 14.13
C TYR A 3 8.73 -3.74 14.87
N PHE A 4 9.19 -4.97 14.76
CA PHE A 4 10.52 -5.35 15.21
C PHE A 4 11.50 -5.18 14.06
N SER A 5 12.71 -4.65 14.32
CA SER A 5 13.75 -4.60 13.30
C SER A 5 14.18 -6.02 12.91
N ALA A 6 14.75 -6.20 11.73
CA ALA A 6 15.29 -7.48 11.28
C ALA A 6 16.31 -8.08 12.27
N GLU A 7 17.02 -7.23 13.03
CA GLU A 7 17.97 -7.66 14.07
C GLU A 7 17.25 -8.32 15.26
N VAL A 8 16.07 -7.83 15.64
CA VAL A 8 15.28 -8.41 16.72
C VAL A 8 14.79 -9.81 16.33
N TYR A 9 14.33 -9.99 15.08
CA TYR A 9 13.97 -11.31 14.57
C TYR A 9 15.18 -12.26 14.57
N HIS A 10 16.35 -11.81 14.10
CA HIS A 10 17.58 -12.60 14.12
C HIS A 10 17.96 -13.06 15.53
N HIS A 11 17.88 -12.16 16.52
CA HIS A 11 18.16 -12.48 17.93
C HIS A 11 17.19 -13.51 18.52
N MET A 12 15.89 -13.39 18.24
CA MET A 12 14.87 -14.33 18.71
C MET A 12 15.05 -15.74 18.13
N ILE A 13 15.49 -15.83 16.87
CA ILE A 13 15.72 -17.10 16.18
C ILE A 13 16.98 -17.80 16.71
N ARG A 14 18.09 -17.07 16.93
CA ARG A 14 19.32 -17.64 17.53
C ARG A 14 19.10 -18.21 18.93
N ARG A 15 18.10 -17.71 19.67
CA ARG A 15 17.72 -18.24 20.98
C ARG A 15 16.85 -19.51 20.92
N GLY A 16 16.66 -20.10 19.73
CA GLY A 16 15.95 -21.37 19.55
C GLY A 16 14.44 -21.29 19.74
N ARG A 17 13.85 -20.09 19.68
CA ARG A 17 12.43 -19.84 20.03
C ARG A 17 11.48 -19.73 18.85
N ILE A 18 11.96 -19.75 17.60
CA ILE A 18 11.09 -19.58 16.42
C ILE A 18 11.46 -20.65 15.37
N VAL A 19 10.52 -21.54 15.08
CA VAL A 19 10.67 -22.66 14.11
C VAL A 19 10.24 -22.23 12.69
N THR A 20 9.30 -21.30 12.58
CA THR A 20 8.83 -20.75 11.31
C THR A 20 8.28 -19.34 11.57
N LEU A 21 8.70 -18.38 10.76
CA LEU A 21 8.23 -17.00 10.83
C LEU A 21 7.18 -16.78 9.73
N ILE A 22 5.92 -16.59 10.14
CA ILE A 22 4.83 -16.18 9.24
C ILE A 22 4.83 -14.66 9.21
N ILE A 23 5.15 -14.11 8.05
CA ILE A 23 5.21 -12.67 7.87
C ILE A 23 3.93 -12.24 7.17
N ARG A 24 3.18 -11.32 7.81
CA ARG A 24 2.15 -10.57 7.10
C ARG A 24 2.81 -9.69 6.02
N PRO A 25 2.08 -9.29 4.97
CA PRO A 25 2.62 -8.68 3.77
C PRO A 25 3.10 -7.23 4.02
N ASP A 26 4.13 -7.10 4.84
CA ASP A 26 4.95 -5.92 4.95
C ASP A 26 6.09 -6.11 3.94
N TYR A 27 6.09 -5.26 2.92
CA TYR A 27 6.77 -5.31 1.61
C TYR A 27 8.25 -5.74 1.55
N HIS A 28 8.92 -5.83 2.70
CA HIS A 28 10.37 -5.92 2.81
C HIS A 28 10.87 -7.07 3.67
N ALA A 29 9.98 -7.80 4.36
CA ALA A 29 10.42 -8.68 5.43
C ALA A 29 10.94 -10.04 4.90
N VAL A 30 10.24 -10.69 3.96
CA VAL A 30 10.61 -12.04 3.46
C VAL A 30 12.04 -12.07 2.86
N PRO A 31 12.42 -11.22 1.87
CA PRO A 31 13.75 -11.33 1.27
C PRO A 31 14.89 -11.00 2.25
N LEU A 32 14.64 -10.08 3.19
CA LEU A 32 15.62 -9.69 4.21
C LEU A 32 15.86 -10.83 5.21
N ILE A 33 14.81 -11.58 5.53
CA ILE A 33 14.87 -12.69 6.47
C ILE A 33 15.52 -13.93 5.83
N GLU A 34 15.19 -14.23 4.58
CA GLU A 34 15.84 -15.30 3.81
C GLU A 34 17.34 -15.06 3.63
N LYS A 35 17.76 -13.80 3.40
CA LYS A 35 19.19 -13.44 3.32
C LYS A 35 19.98 -13.78 4.60
N ASN A 36 19.29 -13.89 5.73
CA ASN A 36 19.88 -14.25 7.03
C ASN A 36 19.80 -15.76 7.33
N GLY A 37 19.49 -16.61 6.33
CA GLY A 37 19.44 -18.07 6.46
C GLY A 37 18.20 -18.59 7.18
N ILE A 38 17.17 -17.75 7.34
CA ILE A 38 15.94 -18.09 8.06
C ILE A 38 14.90 -18.54 7.05
N LYS A 39 14.36 -19.75 7.23
CA LYS A 39 13.20 -20.20 6.46
C LYS A 39 12.00 -19.32 6.79
N SER A 40 11.38 -18.74 5.78
CA SER A 40 10.21 -17.88 5.93
C SER A 40 9.13 -18.23 4.91
N PHE A 41 7.89 -17.87 5.22
CA PHE A 41 6.75 -18.08 4.34
C PHE A 41 5.99 -16.76 4.18
N GLY A 42 5.85 -16.30 2.93
CA GLY A 42 5.19 -15.05 2.58
C GLY A 42 5.40 -14.67 1.12
N PRO A 43 4.74 -13.60 0.63
CA PRO A 43 4.88 -13.17 -0.76
C PRO A 43 6.31 -12.67 -1.05
N SER A 44 6.79 -12.91 -2.27
CA SER A 44 8.04 -12.30 -2.75
C SER A 44 7.92 -10.77 -2.75
N LYS A 45 9.07 -10.05 -2.78
CA LYS A 45 9.07 -8.57 -2.90
C LYS A 45 8.27 -8.07 -4.11
N TYR A 46 8.24 -8.84 -5.19
CA TYR A 46 7.46 -8.50 -6.37
C TYR A 46 5.97 -8.73 -6.11
N ALA A 47 5.60 -9.91 -5.57
CA ALA A 47 4.21 -10.25 -5.29
C ALA A 47 3.60 -9.34 -4.21
N SER A 48 4.37 -8.89 -3.23
CA SER A 48 3.88 -8.00 -2.18
C SER A 48 3.35 -6.70 -2.77
N GLN A 49 3.92 -6.16 -3.86
CA GLN A 49 3.47 -4.89 -4.47
C GLN A 49 1.98 -4.85 -4.82
N LEU A 50 1.35 -6.00 -5.07
CA LEU A 50 -0.10 -6.11 -5.29
C LEU A 50 -0.95 -5.61 -4.12
N GLU A 51 -0.41 -5.58 -2.90
CA GLU A 51 -1.09 -5.03 -1.74
C GLU A 51 -0.69 -3.58 -1.44
N GLY A 52 0.54 -3.18 -1.79
CA GLY A 52 1.15 -1.97 -1.23
C GLY A 52 1.16 -0.76 -2.10
N SER A 53 1.18 -0.99 -3.40
CA SER A 53 1.03 0.08 -4.36
C SER A 53 -0.31 -0.11 -5.03
N LYS A 54 -1.24 0.79 -4.72
CA LYS A 54 -2.57 0.79 -5.34
C LYS A 54 -2.44 1.00 -6.84
N THR A 55 -1.47 1.82 -7.24
CA THR A 55 -1.11 2.05 -8.64
C THR A 55 -0.63 0.77 -9.32
N PHE A 56 0.28 0.01 -8.69
CA PHE A 56 0.74 -1.27 -9.23
C PHE A 56 -0.39 -2.28 -9.38
N SER A 57 -1.21 -2.49 -8.34
CA SER A 57 -2.32 -3.45 -8.38
C SER A 57 -3.31 -3.12 -9.48
N LYS A 58 -3.65 -1.83 -9.64
CA LYS A 58 -4.58 -1.38 -10.67
C LYS A 58 -4.04 -1.57 -12.09
N ASN A 59 -2.78 -1.20 -12.31
CA ASN A 59 -2.09 -1.45 -13.59
C ASN A 59 -2.08 -2.96 -13.91
N PHE A 60 -1.82 -3.80 -12.90
CA PHE A 60 -1.84 -5.25 -13.04
C PHE A 60 -3.24 -5.74 -13.43
N PHE A 61 -4.31 -5.28 -12.78
CA PHE A 61 -5.68 -5.66 -13.12
C PHE A 61 -6.06 -5.26 -14.55
N ILE A 62 -5.78 -4.02 -14.95
CA ILE A 62 -6.05 -3.54 -16.32
C ILE A 62 -5.27 -4.38 -17.34
N LYS A 63 -3.97 -4.59 -17.12
CA LYS A 63 -3.12 -5.38 -18.02
C LYS A 63 -3.63 -6.81 -18.23
N HIS A 64 -4.25 -7.40 -17.22
CA HIS A 64 -4.73 -8.78 -17.24
C HIS A 64 -6.25 -8.92 -17.41
N GLY A 65 -6.97 -7.84 -17.73
CA GLY A 65 -8.42 -7.88 -17.97
C GLY A 65 -9.26 -8.22 -16.73
N ILE A 66 -8.72 -8.01 -15.52
CA ILE A 66 -9.44 -8.25 -14.26
C ILE A 66 -10.36 -7.04 -14.02
N PRO A 67 -11.69 -7.25 -13.85
CA PRO A 67 -12.62 -6.14 -13.62
C PRO A 67 -12.20 -5.27 -12.43
N THR A 68 -12.12 -3.97 -12.65
CA THR A 68 -11.74 -3.02 -11.59
C THR A 68 -12.39 -1.66 -11.82
N ALA A 69 -12.67 -0.94 -10.74
CA ALA A 69 -13.19 0.42 -10.83
C ALA A 69 -12.18 1.33 -11.57
N GLN A 70 -12.70 2.20 -12.44
CA GLN A 70 -11.92 3.27 -13.07
C GLN A 70 -11.20 4.09 -12.00
N TYR A 71 -9.97 4.51 -12.30
CA TYR A 71 -9.18 5.31 -11.40
C TYR A 71 -8.24 6.20 -12.20
N ALA A 72 -7.78 7.27 -11.56
CA ALA A 72 -6.65 8.06 -12.01
C ALA A 72 -5.69 8.25 -10.83
N SER A 73 -4.40 8.30 -11.11
CA SER A 73 -3.34 8.52 -10.13
C SER A 73 -2.58 9.79 -10.49
N PHE A 74 -2.23 10.58 -9.48
CA PHE A 74 -1.60 11.88 -9.65
C PHE A 74 -0.46 12.02 -8.65
N SER A 75 0.65 12.61 -9.10
CA SER A 75 1.83 12.92 -8.27
C SER A 75 1.87 14.36 -7.80
N ASN A 76 0.93 15.21 -8.25
CA ASN A 76 0.83 16.60 -7.83
C ASN A 76 -0.63 17.02 -7.59
N PHE A 77 -0.79 18.02 -6.73
CA PHE A 77 -2.09 18.51 -6.31
C PHE A 77 -2.91 19.12 -7.45
N TYR A 78 -2.27 19.87 -8.35
CA TYR A 78 -2.96 20.65 -9.38
C TYR A 78 -3.66 19.76 -10.41
N ASP A 79 -2.98 18.71 -10.87
CA ASP A 79 -3.55 17.74 -11.82
C ASP A 79 -4.69 16.96 -11.17
N ALA A 80 -4.51 16.54 -9.92
CA ALA A 80 -5.56 15.86 -9.16
C ALA A 80 -6.81 16.75 -9.00
N ALA A 81 -6.62 18.01 -8.60
CA ALA A 81 -7.71 18.97 -8.44
C ALA A 81 -8.40 19.30 -9.78
N SER A 82 -7.65 19.34 -10.88
CA SER A 82 -8.24 19.50 -12.22
C SER A 82 -9.07 18.28 -12.64
N HIS A 83 -8.65 17.07 -12.24
CA HIS A 83 -9.40 15.85 -12.53
C HIS A 83 -10.73 15.79 -11.77
N LEU A 84 -10.77 16.27 -10.52
CA LEU A 84 -12.02 16.36 -9.74
C LEU A 84 -13.14 17.16 -10.44
N LYS A 85 -12.80 18.05 -11.38
CA LYS A 85 -13.79 18.80 -12.17
C LYS A 85 -14.49 17.96 -13.24
N LYS A 86 -13.96 16.79 -13.57
CA LYS A 86 -14.34 15.97 -14.72
C LYS A 86 -14.96 14.62 -14.33
N ILE A 87 -15.13 14.36 -13.03
CA ILE A 87 -15.64 13.09 -12.52
C ILE A 87 -17.02 13.26 -11.90
N GLU A 88 -17.72 12.14 -11.78
CA GLU A 88 -18.99 12.04 -11.06
C GLU A 88 -18.76 11.75 -9.57
N TYR A 89 -19.77 12.09 -8.76
CA TYR A 89 -19.79 11.90 -7.32
C TYR A 89 -20.99 11.01 -6.94
N PRO A 90 -20.90 10.20 -5.86
CA PRO A 90 -19.81 10.13 -4.89
C PRO A 90 -18.55 9.45 -5.44
N THR A 91 -17.38 9.86 -4.93
CA THR A 91 -16.08 9.33 -5.37
C THR A 91 -15.21 8.93 -4.18
N VAL A 92 -14.13 8.20 -4.45
CA VAL A 92 -13.19 7.75 -3.41
C VAL A 92 -11.80 8.30 -3.68
N VAL A 93 -11.29 9.11 -2.76
CA VAL A 93 -9.92 9.64 -2.78
C VAL A 93 -9.04 8.73 -1.93
N LYS A 94 -7.91 8.27 -2.49
CA LYS A 94 -6.98 7.37 -1.78
C LYS A 94 -5.54 7.87 -1.87
N ALA A 95 -4.82 7.81 -0.76
CA ALA A 95 -3.36 7.99 -0.75
C ALA A 95 -2.68 6.69 -1.22
N ASP A 96 -1.59 6.78 -1.99
CA ASP A 96 -0.79 5.62 -2.37
C ASP A 96 0.12 5.17 -1.19
N GLY A 97 0.42 3.87 -1.10
CA GLY A 97 1.21 3.30 -0.01
C GLY A 97 0.44 2.86 1.25
N LEU A 98 1.20 2.34 2.23
CA LEU A 98 0.77 1.91 3.57
C LEU A 98 0.41 3.12 4.44
N ALA A 99 -0.69 3.79 4.12
CA ALA A 99 -1.20 4.92 4.92
C ALA A 99 -1.83 4.48 6.26
N SER A 100 -1.31 3.42 6.91
CA SER A 100 -1.79 2.83 8.18
C SER A 100 -3.32 2.67 8.29
N GLY A 101 -3.98 2.36 7.16
CA GLY A 101 -5.44 2.21 7.10
C GLY A 101 -6.25 3.52 7.07
N LYS A 102 -5.61 4.70 7.06
CA LYS A 102 -6.25 6.02 7.03
C LYS A 102 -6.30 6.68 5.65
N GLY A 103 -5.78 6.02 4.62
CA GLY A 103 -5.63 6.58 3.27
C GLY A 103 -6.83 6.40 2.35
N VAL A 104 -8.05 6.27 2.85
CA VAL A 104 -9.27 6.13 2.03
C VAL A 104 -10.34 7.08 2.56
N ILE A 105 -10.78 8.00 1.71
CA ILE A 105 -11.84 8.97 2.03
C ILE A 105 -12.92 8.87 0.96
N ILE A 106 -14.17 8.67 1.38
CA ILE A 106 -15.35 8.75 0.51
C ILE A 106 -15.81 10.20 0.50
N CYS A 107 -16.02 10.74 -0.70
CA CYS A 107 -16.36 12.14 -0.90
C CYS A 107 -17.70 12.23 -1.64
N GLU A 108 -18.70 12.78 -0.98
CA GLU A 108 -20.06 12.94 -1.53
C GLU A 108 -20.13 14.03 -2.62
N ASN A 109 -19.21 14.97 -2.58
CA ASN A 109 -19.17 16.10 -3.52
C ASN A 109 -17.73 16.58 -3.74
N ARG A 110 -17.59 17.51 -4.67
CA ARG A 110 -16.30 18.09 -5.06
C ARG A 110 -15.56 18.80 -3.92
N SER A 111 -16.28 19.53 -3.06
CA SER A 111 -15.65 20.22 -1.92
C SER A 111 -14.99 19.22 -0.98
N ASP A 112 -15.65 18.09 -0.69
CA ASP A 112 -15.10 17.05 0.18
C ASP A 112 -13.86 16.40 -0.42
N ALA A 113 -13.86 16.15 -1.73
CA ALA A 113 -12.70 15.61 -2.44
C ALA A 113 -11.52 16.58 -2.49
N GLU A 114 -11.77 17.89 -2.68
CA GLU A 114 -10.70 18.90 -2.62
C GLU A 114 -10.10 19.02 -1.21
N LYS A 115 -10.91 18.90 -0.15
CA LYS A 115 -10.41 18.84 1.23
C LYS A 115 -9.55 17.60 1.46
N ALA A 116 -10.00 16.44 0.99
CA ALA A 116 -9.25 15.18 1.07
C ALA A 116 -7.90 15.27 0.34
N LEU A 117 -7.87 15.81 -0.89
CA LEU A 117 -6.62 16.05 -1.62
C LEU A 117 -5.69 16.99 -0.84
N LYS A 118 -6.21 18.10 -0.32
CA LYS A 118 -5.40 19.05 0.46
C LYS A 118 -4.77 18.39 1.68
N SER A 119 -5.48 17.50 2.38
CA SER A 119 -4.90 16.78 3.52
C SER A 119 -3.82 15.77 3.11
N MET A 120 -3.91 15.18 1.91
CA MET A 120 -2.94 14.18 1.45
C MET A 120 -1.66 14.80 0.87
N PHE A 121 -1.71 16.04 0.37
CA PHE A 121 -0.56 16.76 -0.20
C PHE A 121 0.08 17.78 0.78
N LYS A 122 -0.42 17.91 2.02
CA LYS A 122 0.07 18.86 3.03
C LYS A 122 1.07 18.27 4.05
N GLU A 123 1.72 17.16 3.73
CA GLU A 123 2.84 16.60 4.50
C GLU A 123 4.11 16.54 3.67
#